data_AF-A0A7C4HK29-F1
#
_entry.id   AF-A0A7C4HK29-F1
#
_cell.length_a   1.000
_cell.length_b   1.000
_cell.length_c   1.000
_cell.angle_alpha   90.00
_cell.angle_beta   90.00
_cell.angle_gamma   90.00
#
_symmetry.space_group_name_H-M   'P 1'
#
loop_
_entity.id
_entity.type
_entity.pdbx_description
1 polymer ?
#
loop_
_entity_poly.entity_id
_entity_poly.type
_entity_poly.pdbx_seq_one_letter_code
_entity_poly.pdbx_strand_id
1 'polypeptide(L)'
;IVRDHKFRGYSAWETLKNWPNVRKGEERYIFPYQEEADVMFNSALIYEIPVLKIFAEPLLIQVPEESPEYSEALRLLKLLDFFLPITNIEDIPDKSILREFIGRSIFKY
;
A
#
# COMPACT_ATOMS: atom_id res chain seq x y z
N ILE A 1 -3.56 -2.71 -0.22
CA ILE A 1 -4.66 -2.15 0.60
C ILE A 1 -5.29 -0.93 -0.05
N VAL A 2 -4.69 0.27 0.00
CA VAL A 2 -5.30 1.50 -0.57
C VAL A 2 -5.63 1.34 -2.06
N ARG A 3 -4.68 0.78 -2.84
CA ARG A 3 -4.88 0.47 -4.26
C ARG A 3 -5.97 -0.55 -4.51
N ASP A 4 -5.93 -1.67 -3.78
CA ASP A 4 -6.90 -2.77 -3.97
C ASP A 4 -8.31 -2.32 -3.61
N HIS A 5 -8.48 -1.52 -2.56
CA HIS A 5 -9.76 -0.92 -2.22
C HIS A 5 -10.26 0.00 -3.33
N LYS A 6 -9.40 0.89 -3.83
CA LYS A 6 -9.78 1.88 -4.86
C LYS A 6 -10.13 1.25 -6.21
N PHE A 7 -9.37 0.26 -6.67
CA PHE A 7 -9.49 -0.27 -8.04
C PHE A 7 -10.13 -1.66 -8.13
N ARG A 8 -10.10 -2.43 -7.05
CA ARG A 8 -10.63 -3.81 -7.02
C ARG A 8 -11.83 -3.97 -6.09
N GLY A 9 -12.18 -2.92 -5.32
CA GLY A 9 -13.26 -2.95 -4.34
C GLY A 9 -12.98 -3.86 -3.13
N TYR A 10 -11.72 -4.28 -2.94
CA TYR A 10 -11.37 -5.17 -1.84
C TYR A 10 -11.33 -4.41 -0.52
N SER A 11 -11.91 -5.01 0.52
CA SER A 11 -11.68 -4.59 1.90
C SER A 11 -10.20 -4.77 2.31
N ALA A 12 -9.79 -4.09 3.37
CA ALA A 12 -8.47 -4.33 3.96
C ALA A 12 -8.32 -5.78 4.43
N TRP A 13 -9.38 -6.36 4.99
CA TRP A 13 -9.41 -7.77 5.41
C TRP A 13 -9.15 -8.72 4.24
N GLU A 14 -9.86 -8.58 3.12
CA GLU A 14 -9.63 -9.40 1.92
C GLU A 14 -8.21 -9.25 1.39
N THR A 15 -7.67 -8.03 1.43
CA THR A 15 -6.31 -7.76 0.98
C THR A 15 -5.28 -8.47 1.88
N LEU A 16 -5.42 -8.34 3.20
CA LEU A 16 -4.54 -8.98 4.18
C LEU A 16 -4.62 -10.50 4.10
N LYS A 17 -5.82 -11.05 3.95
CA LYS A 17 -6.06 -12.49 3.79
C LYS A 17 -5.36 -13.05 2.55
N ASN A 18 -5.34 -12.30 1.45
CA ASN A 18 -4.70 -12.71 0.20
C ASN A 18 -3.19 -12.42 0.15
N TRP A 19 -2.67 -11.56 1.03
CA TRP A 19 -1.26 -11.14 1.03
C TRP A 19 -0.24 -12.29 1.05
N PRO A 20 -0.43 -13.38 1.83
CA PRO A 20 0.51 -14.51 1.81
C PRO A 20 0.64 -15.18 0.44
N ASN A 21 -0.42 -15.17 -0.38
CA ASN A 21 -0.36 -15.75 -1.73
C ASN A 21 0.49 -14.89 -2.67
N VAL A 22 0.38 -13.56 -2.54
CA VAL A 22 1.23 -12.62 -3.28
C VAL A 22 2.71 -12.87 -2.92
N ARG A 23 3.02 -12.90 -1.62
CA ARG A 23 4.38 -13.17 -1.10
C ARG A 23 4.98 -14.49 -1.61
N LYS A 24 4.21 -15.58 -1.57
CA LYS A 24 4.64 -16.88 -2.12
C LYS A 24 4.92 -16.81 -3.61
N GLY A 25 4.12 -16.04 -4.36
CA GLY A 25 4.35 -15.77 -5.77
C GLY A 25 5.67 -15.03 -6.02
N GLU A 26 5.92 -13.97 -5.25
CA GLU A 26 7.18 -13.21 -5.32
C GLU A 26 8.40 -14.07 -5.00
N GLU A 27 8.35 -14.87 -3.94
CA GLU A 27 9.43 -15.76 -3.51
C GLU A 27 9.77 -16.84 -4.53
N ARG A 28 8.77 -17.33 -5.26
CA ARG A 28 8.97 -18.37 -6.27
C ARG A 28 9.38 -17.84 -7.63
N TYR A 29 8.85 -16.68 -8.03
CA TYR A 29 8.90 -16.23 -9.42
C TYR A 29 9.56 -14.85 -9.63
N ILE A 30 9.82 -14.07 -8.57
CA ILE A 30 10.38 -12.71 -8.69
C ILE A 30 11.75 -12.62 -8.02
N PHE A 31 11.84 -12.84 -6.70
CA PHE A 31 13.09 -12.63 -5.96
C PHE A 31 14.28 -13.48 -6.45
N PRO A 32 14.12 -14.75 -6.88
CA PRO A 32 15.25 -15.53 -7.39
C PRO A 32 15.94 -14.92 -8.62
N TYR A 33 15.21 -14.13 -9.41
CA TYR A 33 15.67 -13.61 -10.70
C TYR A 33 16.01 -12.11 -10.66
N GLN A 34 15.83 -11.43 -9.51
CA GLN A 34 16.01 -9.98 -9.43
C GLN A 34 17.45 -9.52 -9.74
N GLU A 35 18.45 -10.36 -9.41
CA GLU A 35 19.88 -10.09 -9.64
C GLU A 35 20.33 -10.39 -11.08
N GLU A 36 19.47 -11.02 -11.88
CA GLU A 36 19.75 -11.31 -13.29
C GLU A 36 19.36 -10.13 -14.21
N ALA A 37 18.75 -9.08 -13.65
CA ALA A 37 18.29 -7.93 -14.42
C ALA A 37 19.47 -7.02 -14.84
N ASP A 38 19.51 -6.63 -16.12
CA ASP A 38 20.50 -5.67 -16.63
C ASP A 38 20.38 -4.29 -15.97
N VAL A 39 19.17 -3.89 -15.57
CA VAL A 39 18.87 -2.60 -14.95
C VAL A 39 17.81 -2.77 -13.86
N MET A 40 18.03 -2.10 -12.73
CA MET A 40 17.11 -2.05 -11.60
C MET A 40 16.70 -0.60 -11.32
N PHE A 41 15.41 -0.36 -11.07
CA PHE A 41 14.87 0.94 -10.71
C PHE A 41 14.03 0.84 -9.44
N ASN A 42 14.32 1.71 -8.46
CA ASN A 42 13.56 1.80 -7.22
C ASN A 42 12.67 3.04 -7.27
N SER A 43 11.35 2.82 -7.25
CA SER A 43 10.33 3.87 -7.29
C SER A 43 9.90 4.39 -5.91
N ALA A 44 10.57 3.99 -4.83
CA ALA A 44 10.19 4.37 -3.46
C ALA A 44 10.29 5.88 -3.25
N LEU A 45 9.35 6.44 -2.48
CA LEU A 45 9.37 7.85 -2.07
C LEU A 45 9.39 7.93 -0.55
N ILE A 46 10.22 8.81 0.01
CA ILE A 46 10.39 8.94 1.47
C ILE A 46 9.07 9.33 2.17
N TYR A 47 8.17 10.00 1.45
CA TYR A 47 6.91 10.52 1.98
C TYR A 47 5.69 9.63 1.68
N GLU A 48 5.86 8.40 1.18
CA GLU A 48 4.73 7.51 0.86
C GLU A 48 3.86 7.20 2.07
N ILE A 49 4.48 6.80 3.19
CA ILE A 49 3.74 6.38 4.38
C ILE A 49 2.91 7.53 4.99
N PRO A 50 3.48 8.73 5.25
CA PRO A 50 2.70 9.91 5.68
C PRO A 50 1.50 10.25 4.82
N VAL A 51 1.61 10.07 3.50
CA VAL A 51 0.54 10.36 2.53
C VAL A 51 -0.50 9.23 2.52
N LEU A 52 -0.07 7.97 2.53
CA LEU A 52 -0.97 6.82 2.47
C LEU A 52 -1.71 6.60 3.79
N LYS A 53 -1.15 7.04 4.94
CA LYS A 53 -1.74 6.91 6.28
C LYS A 53 -3.21 7.32 6.31
N ILE A 54 -3.53 8.52 5.81
CA ILE A 54 -4.90 9.08 5.84
C ILE A 54 -5.91 8.24 5.04
N PHE A 55 -5.44 7.43 4.08
CA PHE A 55 -6.27 6.53 3.28
C PHE A 55 -6.29 5.11 3.83
N ALA A 56 -5.19 4.65 4.41
CA ALA A 56 -5.03 3.28 4.90
C ALA A 56 -5.70 3.06 6.27
N GLU A 57 -5.59 4.03 7.19
CA GLU A 57 -6.11 3.88 8.56
C GLU A 57 -7.61 3.57 8.62
N PRO A 58 -8.50 4.31 7.91
CA PRO A 58 -9.93 4.01 7.95
C PRO A 58 -10.26 2.61 7.44
N LEU A 59 -9.46 2.07 6.51
CA LEU A 59 -9.66 0.73 5.95
C LEU A 59 -9.18 -0.35 6.93
N LEU A 60 -8.05 -0.12 7.59
CA LEU A 60 -7.47 -1.06 8.54
C LEU A 60 -8.30 -1.19 9.83
N ILE A 61 -8.92 -0.10 10.30
CA ILE A 61 -9.81 -0.12 11.48
C ILE A 61 -11.07 -0.98 11.23
N GLN A 62 -11.48 -1.15 9.96
CA GLN A 62 -12.64 -1.95 9.59
C GLN A 62 -12.37 -3.47 9.54
N VAL A 63 -11.13 -3.92 9.80
CA VAL A 63 -10.81 -5.35 9.82
C VAL A 63 -11.45 -5.99 11.06
N PRO A 64 -12.25 -7.07 10.94
CA PRO A 64 -12.96 -7.68 12.07
C PRO A 64 -12.00 -8.24 13.12
N GLU A 65 -12.29 -8.01 14.41
CA GLU A 65 -11.41 -8.43 15.52
C GLU A 65 -11.28 -9.95 15.66
N GLU A 66 -12.33 -10.68 15.28
CA GLU A 66 -12.38 -12.13 15.32
C GLU A 66 -11.62 -12.79 14.14
N SER A 67 -11.16 -11.99 13.17
CA SER A 67 -10.42 -12.50 12.02
C SER A 67 -8.95 -12.78 12.36
N PRO A 68 -8.33 -13.84 11.80
CA PRO A 68 -6.89 -14.08 11.95
C PRO A 68 -6.02 -12.90 11.50
N GLU A 69 -6.50 -12.15 10.51
CA GLU A 69 -5.80 -11.00 9.91
C GLU A 69 -5.79 -9.75 10.81
N TYR A 70 -6.62 -9.70 11.86
CA TYR A 70 -6.71 -8.54 12.74
C TYR A 70 -5.38 -8.18 13.41
N SER A 71 -4.58 -9.18 13.78
CA SER A 71 -3.26 -8.99 14.35
C SER A 71 -2.32 -8.21 13.41
N GLU A 72 -2.35 -8.51 12.11
CA GLU A 72 -1.59 -7.78 11.09
C GLU A 72 -2.17 -6.38 10.84
N ALA A 73 -3.49 -6.22 10.86
CA ALA A 73 -4.12 -4.90 10.76
C ALA A 73 -3.65 -3.97 11.90
N LEU A 74 -3.66 -4.47 13.15
CA LEU A 74 -3.14 -3.74 14.31
C LEU A 74 -1.65 -3.43 14.20
N ARG A 75 -0.84 -4.36 13.70
CA ARG A 75 0.59 -4.13 13.47
C ARG A 75 0.82 -2.99 12.47
N LEU A 76 0.04 -2.95 11.39
CA LEU A 76 0.10 -1.87 10.40
C LEU A 76 -0.40 -0.54 10.97
N LEU A 77 -1.49 -0.52 11.74
CA LEU A 77 -1.96 0.70 12.42
C LEU A 77 -0.87 1.28 13.34
N LYS A 78 -0.26 0.44 14.19
CA LYS A 78 0.88 0.85 15.05
C LYS A 78 2.06 1.37 14.25
N LEU A 79 2.36 0.78 13.08
CA LEU A 79 3.40 1.30 12.19
C LEU A 79 3.04 2.71 11.69
N LEU A 80 1.79 2.92 11.28
CA LEU A 80 1.32 4.22 10.79
C LEU A 80 1.37 5.30 11.88
N ASP A 81 1.17 4.95 13.15
CA ASP A 81 1.23 5.89 14.28
C ASP A 81 2.59 6.60 14.44
N PHE A 82 3.68 6.04 13.91
CA PHE A 82 4.99 6.69 13.94
C PHE A 82 5.13 7.86 12.94
N PHE A 83 4.15 8.07 12.08
CA PHE A 83 4.21 9.06 11.00
C PHE A 83 3.16 10.16 11.19
N LEU A 84 3.63 11.42 11.09
CA LEU A 84 2.71 12.57 10.96
C LEU A 84 2.08 12.54 9.57
N PRO A 85 0.74 12.67 9.45
CA PRO A 85 0.07 12.63 8.16
C PRO A 85 0.38 13.87 7.33
N ILE A 86 0.61 13.69 6.03
CA ILE A 86 0.61 14.79 5.06
C ILE A 86 -0.81 14.91 4.52
N THR A 87 -1.53 15.93 4.97
CA THR A 87 -2.95 16.13 4.65
C THR A 87 -3.17 16.97 3.39
N ASN A 88 -2.23 17.86 3.06
CA ASN A 88 -2.31 18.65 1.84
C ASN A 88 -1.84 17.82 0.63
N ILE A 89 -2.74 17.03 0.07
CA ILE A 89 -2.47 16.17 -1.09
C ILE A 89 -2.08 16.94 -2.35
N GLU A 90 -2.26 18.27 -2.41
CA GLU A 90 -1.82 19.08 -3.55
C GLU A 90 -0.31 19.33 -3.55
N ASP A 91 0.35 19.18 -2.42
CA ASP A 91 1.82 19.28 -2.32
C ASP A 91 2.52 18.10 -3.02
N ILE A 92 1.77 17.04 -3.33
CA ILE A 92 2.28 15.88 -4.06
C ILE A 92 2.33 16.22 -5.54
N PRO A 93 3.47 16.06 -6.25
CA PRO A 93 3.53 16.33 -7.68
C PRO A 93 2.47 15.55 -8.46
N ASP A 94 1.87 16.18 -9.45
CA ASP A 94 0.83 15.62 -10.32
C ASP A 94 1.32 14.42 -11.17
N LYS A 95 2.63 14.40 -11.45
CA LYS A 95 3.38 13.31 -12.08
C LYS A 95 3.92 12.25 -11.11
N SER A 96 3.66 12.35 -9.81
CA SER A 96 4.13 11.37 -8.83
C SER A 96 3.39 10.03 -8.99
N ILE A 97 4.11 8.90 -8.87
CA ILE A 97 3.51 7.56 -8.92
C ILE A 97 2.48 7.34 -7.82
N LEU A 98 2.63 8.01 -6.67
CA LEU A 98 1.64 7.99 -5.58
C LEU A 98 0.24 8.45 -6.01
N ARG A 99 0.14 9.25 -7.07
CA ARG A 99 -1.14 9.72 -7.61
C ARG A 99 -2.01 8.58 -8.15
N GLU A 100 -1.44 7.42 -8.47
CA GLU A 100 -2.21 6.20 -8.73
C GLU A 100 -3.11 5.85 -7.53
N PHE A 101 -2.54 5.93 -6.32
CA PHE A 101 -3.21 5.56 -5.07
C PHE A 101 -4.16 6.67 -4.62
N ILE A 102 -3.70 7.92 -4.59
CA ILE A 102 -4.43 9.05 -3.98
C ILE A 102 -5.29 9.87 -4.96
N GLY A 103 -5.16 9.61 -6.27
CA GLY A 103 -5.85 10.37 -7.33
C GLY A 103 -5.14 11.67 -7.73
N ARG A 104 -5.76 12.43 -8.64
CA ARG A 104 -5.24 13.69 -9.22
C ARG A 104 -3.93 13.54 -10.01
N SER A 105 -3.75 12.40 -10.67
CA SER A 105 -2.65 12.23 -11.62
C SER A 105 -2.97 12.96 -12.92
N ILE A 106 -1.93 13.48 -13.58
CA ILE A 106 -2.01 13.89 -14.99
C ILE A 106 -2.13 12.70 -15.94
N PHE A 107 -1.73 11.51 -15.50
CA PHE A 107 -1.85 10.27 -16.27
C PHE A 107 -3.26 9.71 -16.15
N LYS A 108 -3.77 9.16 -17.26
CA LYS A 108 -5.04 8.43 -17.31
C LYS A 108 -4.75 6.94 -17.18
N TYR A 109 -5.44 6.28 -16.26
CA TYR A 109 -5.33 4.84 -15.96
C TYR A 109 -6.61 4.13 -16.32
#